data_AF-A0AAW1MCB0-F1
#
_entry.id   AF-A0AAW1MCB0-F1
#
_cell.length_a   1.000
_cell.length_b   1.000
_cell.length_c   1.000
_cell.angle_alpha   90.00
_cell.angle_beta   90.00
_cell.angle_gamma   90.00
#
_symmetry.space_group_name_H-M   'P 1'
#
loop_
_entity.id
_entity.type
_entity.pdbx_description
1 polymer ?
#
loop_
_entity_poly.entity_id
_entity_poly.type
_entity_poly.pdbx_seq_one_letter_code
_entity_poly.pdbx_strand_id
1 'polypeptide(L)'
;MEDSVEEREEDSDTEQEVSSGEQEEPISWGPHFVGKDGSKWSKHVPPSSRTRSENLITRLPGPKVAVKNLKGAYEIWKYFFDDDMIRKIVEYINKHIDKNKEKYSRERNAKKLIKLKFRP
;
A
#
# COMPACT_ATOMS: atom_id res chain seq x y z
N MET A 1 6.28 -2.57 61.96
CA MET A 1 7.39 -2.72 60.99
C MET A 1 7.92 -1.32 60.81
N GLU A 2 9.10 -1.09 61.37
CA GLU A 2 9.67 0.24 61.63
C GLU A 2 10.07 0.94 60.32
N ASP A 3 9.84 2.25 60.31
CA ASP A 3 10.26 3.20 59.28
C ASP A 3 11.79 3.37 59.37
N SER A 4 12.48 3.36 58.23
CA SER A 4 13.93 3.56 58.16
C SER A 4 14.22 4.56 57.05
N VAL A 5 14.38 5.82 57.45
CA VAL A 5 14.94 6.89 56.61
C VAL A 5 16.46 6.78 56.69
N GLU A 6 17.11 6.50 55.56
CA GLU A 6 18.56 6.65 55.41
C GLU A 6 18.89 8.08 54.99
N GLU A 7 19.62 8.81 55.83
CA GLU A 7 20.35 10.02 55.46
C GLU A 7 21.61 9.62 54.67
N ARG A 8 21.87 10.26 53.52
CA ARG A 8 23.15 10.18 52.82
C ARG A 8 23.75 11.56 52.72
N GLU A 9 24.96 11.70 53.24
CA GLU A 9 25.79 12.90 53.18
C GLU A 9 26.29 13.09 51.73
N GLU A 10 26.03 14.27 51.16
CA GLU A 10 26.63 14.73 49.91
C GLU A 10 27.98 15.37 50.23
N ASP A 11 29.08 14.71 49.85
CA ASP A 11 30.36 15.35 49.64
C ASP A 11 30.97 14.81 48.35
N SER A 12 30.95 15.62 47.30
CA SER A 12 31.67 15.35 46.05
C SER A 12 32.36 16.64 45.60
N ASP A 13 33.53 16.89 46.19
CA ASP A 13 34.45 17.93 45.73
C ASP A 13 34.98 17.64 44.32
N THR A 14 34.78 18.63 43.45
CA THR A 14 35.34 18.88 42.10
C THR A 14 36.89 18.76 42.14
N GLU A 15 37.64 18.27 41.13
CA GLU A 15 37.94 18.89 39.83
C GLU A 15 38.52 17.84 38.86
N GLN A 16 38.08 17.82 37.60
CA GLN A 16 38.64 16.93 36.56
C GLN A 16 39.35 17.77 35.50
N GLU A 17 40.69 17.73 35.51
CA GLU A 17 41.54 18.31 34.46
C GLU A 17 41.28 17.60 33.12
N VAL A 18 40.89 18.38 32.10
CA VAL A 18 40.66 17.87 30.74
C VAL A 18 41.99 17.75 29.99
N SER A 19 42.55 16.54 29.94
CA SER A 19 43.64 16.22 29.01
C SER A 19 43.05 16.05 27.61
N SER A 20 43.36 16.99 26.70
CA SER A 20 42.95 16.92 25.29
C SER A 20 43.72 15.80 24.57
N GLY A 21 43.15 14.60 24.58
CA GLY A 21 43.48 13.54 23.64
C GLY A 21 42.32 13.36 22.67
N GLU A 22 42.51 13.71 21.40
CA GLU A 22 41.57 13.40 20.32
C GLU A 22 41.47 11.87 20.16
N GLN A 23 40.48 11.27 20.81
CA GLN A 23 40.00 9.93 20.50
C GLN A 23 38.76 10.10 19.63
N GLU A 24 38.79 9.52 18.42
CA GLU A 24 37.63 9.41 17.56
C GLU A 24 36.60 8.50 18.24
N GLU A 25 35.71 9.10 19.03
CA GLU A 25 34.58 8.43 19.68
C GLU A 25 33.67 7.81 18.61
N PRO A 26 33.32 6.51 18.70
CA PRO A 26 32.35 5.91 17.81
C PRO A 26 31.02 6.64 17.97
N ILE A 27 30.41 7.06 16.86
CA ILE A 27 29.11 7.76 16.81
C ILE A 27 28.13 7.04 17.74
N SER A 28 27.92 7.59 18.94
CA SER A 28 27.07 6.97 19.93
C SER A 28 25.63 7.22 19.52
N TRP A 29 25.00 6.20 18.94
CA TRP A 29 23.56 6.22 18.75
C TRP A 29 22.97 6.29 20.16
N GLY A 30 22.18 7.34 20.43
CA GLY A 30 21.60 7.61 21.74
C GLY A 30 20.84 6.43 22.36
N PRO A 31 20.32 6.59 23.58
CA PRO A 31 19.75 5.47 24.34
C PRO A 31 18.68 4.72 23.53
N HIS A 32 18.70 3.38 23.61
CA HIS A 32 17.84 2.48 22.84
C HIS A 32 17.28 1.34 23.72
N PHE A 33 16.17 0.74 23.31
CA PHE A 33 15.67 -0.54 23.79
C PHE A 33 16.20 -1.67 22.91
N VAL A 34 16.37 -2.87 23.47
CA VAL A 34 16.83 -4.06 22.74
C VAL A 34 15.72 -5.12 22.77
N GLY A 35 15.27 -5.54 21.59
CA GLY A 35 14.33 -6.64 21.40
C GLY A 35 14.99 -8.00 21.63
N LYS A 36 14.18 -9.03 21.86
CA LYS A 36 14.67 -10.41 22.07
C LYS A 36 15.41 -10.98 20.85
N ASP A 37 15.12 -10.46 19.67
CA ASP A 37 15.76 -10.74 18.39
C ASP A 37 17.04 -9.92 18.15
N GLY A 38 17.45 -9.09 19.12
CA GLY A 38 18.58 -8.19 19.01
C GLY A 38 18.26 -6.86 18.31
N SER A 39 17.02 -6.64 17.89
CA SER A 39 16.61 -5.40 17.24
C SER A 39 16.70 -4.20 18.19
N LYS A 40 17.33 -3.10 17.75
CA LYS A 40 17.50 -1.88 18.55
C LYS A 40 16.46 -0.82 18.18
N TRP A 41 15.76 -0.31 19.17
CA TRP A 41 14.74 0.73 19.02
C TRP A 41 15.18 2.00 19.75
N SER A 42 15.37 3.12 19.04
CA SER A 42 15.78 4.37 19.70
C SER A 42 14.72 4.83 20.70
N LYS A 43 15.15 5.29 21.88
CA LYS A 43 14.24 5.87 22.90
C LYS A 43 13.80 7.28 22.55
N HIS A 44 14.56 7.96 21.70
CA HIS A 44 14.29 9.34 21.30
C HIS A 44 13.82 9.40 19.85
N VAL A 45 13.03 10.43 19.56
CA VAL A 45 12.62 10.73 18.19
C VAL A 45 13.87 11.02 17.36
N PRO A 46 14.04 10.38 16.20
CA PRO A 46 15.18 10.67 15.33
C PRO A 46 15.16 12.14 14.90
N PRO A 47 16.33 12.77 14.71
CA PRO A 47 16.39 14.14 14.23
C PRO A 47 15.65 14.31 12.90
N SER A 48 15.02 15.47 12.72
CA SER A 48 14.29 15.77 11.49
C SER A 48 15.24 15.71 10.30
N SER A 49 15.04 14.71 9.45
CA SER A 49 15.84 14.45 8.27
C SER A 49 14.92 14.22 7.09
N ARG A 50 15.43 14.46 5.88
CA ARG A 50 14.66 14.23 4.66
C ARG A 50 14.30 12.74 4.58
N THR A 51 13.02 12.44 4.32
CA THR A 51 12.59 11.07 4.02
C THR A 51 13.46 10.50 2.91
N ARG A 52 13.99 9.29 3.13
CA ARG A 52 14.81 8.61 2.13
C ARG A 52 14.04 8.48 0.81
N SER A 53 14.74 8.58 -0.31
CA SER A 53 14.15 8.47 -1.65
C SER A 53 13.37 7.17 -1.85
N GLU A 54 13.84 6.07 -1.26
CA GLU A 54 13.19 4.75 -1.27
C GLU A 54 11.85 4.70 -0.52
N ASN A 55 11.63 5.61 0.43
CA ASN A 55 10.41 5.67 1.25
C ASN A 55 9.41 6.72 0.74
N LEU A 56 9.66 7.32 -0.43
CA LEU A 56 8.73 8.25 -1.05
C LEU A 56 7.60 7.48 -1.75
N ILE A 57 6.42 7.47 -1.14
CA ILE A 57 5.19 7.00 -1.80
C ILE A 57 4.81 8.04 -2.86
N THR A 58 5.30 7.86 -4.08
CA THR A 58 5.02 8.75 -5.23
C THR A 58 3.69 8.43 -5.92
N ARG A 59 3.16 7.22 -5.72
CA ARG A 59 1.91 6.76 -6.33
C ARG A 59 0.98 6.26 -5.24
N LEU A 60 -0.03 7.05 -4.92
CA LEU A 60 -1.07 6.64 -3.97
C LEU A 60 -1.89 5.48 -4.57
N PRO A 61 -2.27 4.49 -3.75
CA PRO A 61 -3.19 3.46 -4.18
C PRO A 61 -4.56 4.11 -4.48
N GLY A 62 -5.15 3.78 -5.62
CA GLY A 62 -6.48 4.25 -5.97
C GLY A 62 -6.75 4.31 -7.47
N PRO A 63 -7.98 4.66 -7.85
CA PRO A 63 -8.35 4.84 -9.25
C PRO A 63 -7.51 5.95 -9.89
N LYS A 64 -7.01 5.69 -11.10
CA LYS A 64 -6.30 6.70 -11.90
C LYS A 64 -7.22 7.89 -12.18
N VAL A 65 -6.62 9.06 -12.45
CA VAL A 65 -7.36 10.31 -12.74
C VAL A 65 -8.48 10.11 -13.77
N ALA A 66 -8.23 9.31 -14.81
CA ALA A 66 -9.21 8.99 -15.87
C ALA A 66 -10.53 8.39 -15.36
N VAL A 67 -10.51 7.69 -14.22
CA VAL A 67 -11.68 7.01 -13.64
C VAL A 67 -12.04 7.52 -12.25
N LYS A 68 -11.29 8.49 -11.71
CA LYS A 68 -11.45 8.99 -10.33
C LYS A 68 -12.85 9.53 -10.04
N ASN A 69 -13.50 10.08 -11.06
CA ASN A 69 -14.81 10.72 -10.94
C ASN A 69 -15.98 9.83 -11.39
N LEU A 70 -15.70 8.62 -11.91
CA LEU A 70 -16.77 7.69 -12.28
C LEU A 70 -17.43 7.16 -11.01
N LYS A 71 -18.74 7.43 -10.88
CA LYS A 71 -19.55 6.98 -9.75
C LYS A 71 -20.62 5.96 -10.16
N GLY A 72 -21.03 5.99 -11.42
CA GLY A 72 -22.04 5.07 -11.94
C GLY A 72 -21.48 3.67 -12.15
N ALA A 73 -22.13 2.65 -11.60
CA ALA A 73 -21.74 1.25 -11.81
C ALA A 73 -21.69 0.87 -13.30
N TYR A 74 -22.64 1.37 -14.09
CA TYR A 74 -22.66 1.15 -15.54
C TYR A 74 -21.49 1.83 -16.26
N GLU A 75 -21.12 3.05 -15.86
CA GLU A 75 -20.02 3.80 -16.46
C GLU A 75 -18.67 3.15 -16.13
N ILE A 76 -18.52 2.69 -14.88
CA ILE A 76 -17.36 1.91 -14.44
C ILE A 76 -17.29 0.59 -15.21
N TRP A 77 -18.40 -0.13 -15.38
CA TRP A 77 -18.44 -1.35 -16.17
C TRP A 77 -18.06 -1.10 -17.64
N LYS A 78 -18.63 -0.05 -18.26
CA LYS A 78 -18.34 0.34 -19.65
C LYS A 78 -16.88 0.77 -19.84
N TYR A 79 -16.23 1.29 -18.80
CA TYR A 79 -14.80 1.58 -18.84
C TYR A 79 -13.96 0.29 -18.99
N PHE A 80 -14.38 -0.82 -18.39
CA PHE A 80 -13.70 -2.12 -18.56
C PHE A 80 -14.10 -2.84 -19.85
N PHE A 81 -15.36 -2.68 -20.28
CA PHE A 81 -15.90 -3.32 -21.47
C PHE A 81 -16.32 -2.25 -22.48
N ASP A 82 -15.38 -1.88 -23.35
CA ASP A 82 -15.64 -0.88 -24.38
C ASP A 82 -16.66 -1.39 -25.43
N ASP A 83 -17.23 -0.44 -26.17
CA ASP A 83 -18.22 -0.74 -27.19
C ASP A 83 -17.68 -1.68 -28.29
N ASP A 84 -16.36 -1.67 -28.52
CA ASP A 84 -15.69 -2.45 -29.56
C ASP A 84 -15.51 -3.91 -29.18
N MET A 85 -15.15 -4.18 -27.93
CA MET A 85 -15.15 -5.50 -27.31
C MET A 85 -16.56 -6.09 -27.38
N ILE A 86 -17.58 -5.32 -26.99
CA ILE A 86 -18.97 -5.79 -27.07
C ILE A 86 -19.36 -6.10 -28.52
N ARG A 87 -19.01 -5.25 -29.49
CA ARG A 87 -19.26 -5.52 -30.92
C ARG A 87 -18.60 -6.82 -31.37
N LYS A 88 -17.32 -7.03 -31.04
CA LYS A 88 -16.58 -8.26 -31.40
C LYS A 88 -17.21 -9.51 -30.78
N ILE A 89 -17.59 -9.45 -29.50
CA ILE A 89 -18.27 -10.55 -28.80
C ILE A 89 -19.56 -10.92 -29.55
N VAL A 90 -20.41 -9.92 -29.84
CA VAL A 90 -21.68 -10.15 -30.56
C VAL A 90 -21.43 -10.73 -31.95
N GLU A 91 -20.44 -10.22 -32.68
CA GLU A 91 -20.07 -10.71 -34.00
C GLU A 91 -19.65 -12.19 -33.96
N TYR A 92 -18.73 -12.55 -33.06
CA TYR A 92 -18.25 -13.92 -32.96
C TYR A 92 -19.31 -14.90 -32.49
N ILE A 93 -20.16 -14.51 -31.53
CA ILE A 93 -21.28 -15.35 -31.11
C ILE A 93 -22.26 -15.55 -32.25
N ASN A 94 -22.59 -14.50 -33.01
CA ASN A 94 -23.46 -14.63 -34.17
C ASN A 94 -22.85 -15.55 -35.25
N LYS A 95 -21.54 -15.45 -35.52
CA LYS A 95 -20.83 -16.40 -36.40
C LYS A 95 -20.91 -17.83 -35.89
N HIS A 96 -20.82 -18.04 -34.57
CA HIS A 96 -20.94 -19.35 -33.96
C HIS A 96 -22.37 -19.92 -34.07
N ILE A 97 -23.38 -19.07 -33.83
CA ILE A 97 -24.79 -19.43 -34.01
C ILE A 97 -25.05 -19.82 -35.45
N ASP A 98 -24.60 -19.03 -36.43
CA ASP A 98 -24.80 -19.33 -37.86
C ASP A 98 -24.22 -20.69 -38.26
N LYS A 99 -23.09 -21.08 -37.67
CA LYS A 99 -22.45 -22.39 -37.89
C LYS A 99 -23.16 -23.57 -37.21
N ASN A 100 -23.90 -23.34 -36.13
CA ASN A 100 -24.50 -24.41 -35.32
C ASN A 100 -26.03 -24.41 -35.34
N LYS A 101 -26.67 -23.44 -36.02
CA LYS A 101 -28.13 -23.23 -36.01
C LYS A 101 -28.92 -24.50 -36.39
N GLU A 102 -28.40 -25.28 -37.32
CA GLU A 102 -29.05 -26.50 -37.83
C GLU A 102 -29.09 -27.64 -36.80
N LYS A 103 -28.21 -27.60 -35.79
CA LYS A 103 -28.22 -28.56 -34.68
C LYS A 103 -29.37 -28.32 -33.70
N TYR A 104 -30.04 -27.18 -33.78
CA TYR A 104 -31.13 -26.84 -32.89
C TYR A 104 -32.49 -27.14 -33.55
N SER A 105 -33.29 -27.97 -32.89
CA SER A 105 -34.66 -28.28 -33.33
C SER A 105 -35.62 -27.08 -33.26
N ARG A 106 -35.33 -26.09 -32.40
CA ARG A 106 -36.16 -24.88 -32.24
C ARG A 106 -35.40 -23.63 -32.69
N GLU A 107 -35.98 -22.86 -33.59
CA GLU A 107 -35.38 -21.61 -34.11
C GLU A 107 -35.01 -20.62 -33.01
N ARG A 108 -35.79 -20.52 -31.92
CA ARG A 108 -35.49 -19.61 -30.79
C ARG A 108 -34.13 -19.87 -30.15
N ASN A 109 -33.64 -21.12 -30.22
CA ASN A 109 -32.37 -21.52 -29.61
C ASN A 109 -31.17 -21.08 -30.45
N ALA A 110 -31.38 -20.80 -31.73
CA ALA A 110 -30.38 -20.26 -32.66
C ALA A 110 -30.63 -18.77 -32.95
N LYS A 111 -31.30 -18.04 -32.04
CA LYS A 111 -31.62 -16.63 -32.23
C LYS A 111 -30.35 -15.78 -32.07
N LYS A 112 -30.04 -14.97 -33.09
CA LYS A 112 -28.92 -14.03 -33.08
C LYS A 112 -28.99 -13.04 -31.92
N LEU A 113 -27.83 -12.69 -31.40
CA LEU A 113 -27.66 -11.64 -30.41
C LEU A 113 -27.67 -10.27 -31.09
N ILE A 114 -28.36 -9.33 -30.45
CA ILE A 114 -28.40 -7.91 -30.82
C ILE A 114 -27.64 -7.14 -29.74
N LYS A 115 -26.87 -6.12 -30.13
CA LYS A 115 -26.06 -5.28 -29.23
C LYS A 115 -26.84 -4.79 -27.99
N LEU A 116 -28.11 -4.43 -28.15
CA LEU A 116 -28.98 -3.94 -27.06
C LEU A 116 -29.20 -4.98 -25.93
N LYS A 117 -29.02 -6.27 -26.20
CA LYS A 117 -29.21 -7.34 -25.22
C LYS A 117 -27.96 -7.64 -24.39
N PHE A 118 -26.81 -7.08 -24.74
CA PHE A 118 -25.56 -7.27 -24.02
C PHE A 118 -25.31 -6.05 -23.12
N ARG A 119 -26.12 -5.95 -22.06
CA ARG A 119 -25.96 -4.98 -20.97
C ARG A 119 -25.88 -5.77 -19.66
N PRO A 120 -25.00 -5.39 -18.72
CA PRO A 120 -24.96 -6.00 -17.39
C PRO A 120 -26.28 -5.78 -16.64
#